data_AF-A0A6P0YHQ5-F1
#
_entry.id   AF-A0A6P0YHQ5-F1
#
_cell.length_a   1.000
_cell.length_b   1.000
_cell.length_c   1.000
_cell.angle_alpha   90.00
_cell.angle_beta   90.00
_cell.angle_gamma   90.00
#
_symmetry.space_group_name_H-M   'P 1'
#
loop_
_entity.id
_entity.type
_entity.pdbx_description
1 polymer ?
#
loop_
_entity_poly.entity_id
_entity_poly.type
_entity_poly.pdbx_seq_one_letter_code
_entity_poly.pdbx_strand_id
1 'polypeptide(L)'
;MKFISPKTDFAFKKIFGSIHSKNILISFLNAIVYNNQNVIQSLEIINPYNPGVTNTIKDTYLDVKAVLDNGSTVIIEMQVLNVED
;
A
#
# COMPACT_ATOMS: atom_id res chain seq x y z
N MET A 1 22.45 -15.67 -3.38
CA MET A 1 21.02 -15.63 -3.02
C MET A 1 20.27 -14.83 -4.08
N LYS A 2 19.03 -15.18 -4.42
CA LYS A 2 18.18 -14.39 -5.34
C LYS A 2 17.17 -13.60 -4.51
N PHE A 3 17.08 -12.29 -4.74
CA PHE A 3 16.11 -11.39 -4.08
C PHE A 3 15.05 -10.96 -5.08
N ILE A 4 13.83 -10.74 -4.60
CA ILE A 4 12.75 -10.14 -5.39
C ILE A 4 12.76 -8.64 -5.11
N SER A 5 12.70 -7.83 -6.16
CA SER A 5 12.60 -6.37 -6.01
C SER A 5 11.25 -5.98 -5.42
N PRO A 6 11.21 -5.10 -4.39
CA PRO A 6 9.96 -4.60 -3.82
C PRO A 6 9.16 -3.72 -4.80
N LYS A 7 9.77 -3.33 -5.95
CA LYS A 7 9.07 -2.63 -7.03
C LYS A 7 8.15 -3.54 -7.85
N THR A 8 8.25 -4.86 -7.66
CA THR A 8 7.34 -5.81 -8.34
C THR A 8 6.03 -5.94 -7.58
N ASP A 9 4.93 -6.15 -8.30
CA ASP A 9 3.59 -6.35 -7.72
C ASP A 9 3.57 -7.36 -6.58
N PHE A 10 4.16 -8.54 -6.85
CA PHE A 10 4.18 -9.65 -5.91
C PHE A 10 4.92 -9.30 -4.61
N ALA A 11 6.11 -8.72 -4.70
CA ALA A 11 6.87 -8.37 -3.49
C ALA A 11 6.22 -7.22 -2.73
N PHE A 12 5.70 -6.21 -3.44
CA PHE A 12 5.01 -5.09 -2.82
C PHE A 12 3.79 -5.57 -2.03
N LYS A 13 2.91 -6.37 -2.64
CA LYS A 13 1.73 -6.96 -1.99
C LYS A 13 2.11 -7.86 -0.82
N LYS A 14 3.21 -8.60 -0.91
CA LYS A 14 3.70 -9.43 0.20
C LYS A 14 4.23 -8.62 1.38
N ILE A 15 4.86 -7.47 1.12
CA ILE A 15 5.40 -6.59 2.17
C ILE A 15 4.31 -5.74 2.80
N PHE A 16 3.37 -5.22 2.00
CA PHE A 16 2.42 -4.18 2.43
C PHE A 16 0.95 -4.61 2.44
N GLY A 17 0.57 -5.64 1.68
CA GLY A 17 -0.82 -6.02 1.44
C GLY A 17 -1.44 -6.94 2.50
N SER A 18 -0.76 -7.23 3.60
CA SER A 18 -1.25 -8.07 4.69
C SER A 18 -1.74 -7.25 5.90
N ILE A 19 -2.59 -7.84 6.74
CA ILE A 19 -3.06 -7.17 7.98
C ILE A 19 -1.89 -6.96 8.97
N HIS A 20 -0.90 -7.85 8.96
CA HIS A 20 0.28 -7.77 9.83
C HIS A 20 1.27 -6.68 9.38
N SER A 21 1.16 -6.19 8.14
CA SER A 21 2.05 -5.16 7.60
C SER A 21 1.55 -3.72 7.78
N LYS A 22 0.44 -3.51 8.50
CA LYS A 22 -0.15 -2.17 8.69
C LYS A 22 0.85 -1.12 9.19
N ASN A 23 1.66 -1.45 10.21
CA ASN A 23 2.63 -0.49 10.76
C ASN A 23 3.72 -0.10 9.74
N ILE A 24 4.18 -1.08 8.95
CA ILE A 24 5.19 -0.85 7.91
C ILE A 24 4.58 0.00 6.78
N LEU A 25 3.33 -0.26 6.42
CA LEU A 25 2.59 0.52 5.43
C LEU A 25 2.34 1.96 5.88
N ILE A 26 1.95 2.18 7.15
CA ILE A 26 1.80 3.52 7.73
C ILE A 26 3.13 4.28 7.64
N SER A 27 4.23 3.65 8.07
CA SER A 27 5.56 4.25 8.02
C SER A 27 5.96 4.64 6.59
N PHE A 28 5.75 3.72 5.64
CA PHE A 28 6.04 3.95 4.22
C PHE A 28 5.23 5.12 3.63
N LEU A 29 3.93 5.18 3.89
CA LEU A 29 3.07 6.24 3.36
C LEU A 29 3.37 7.59 4.00
N ASN A 30 3.64 7.64 5.30
CA ASN A 30 4.10 8.86 5.97
C ASN A 30 5.43 9.36 5.38
N ALA A 31 6.36 8.45 5.06
CA ALA A 31 7.63 8.80 4.42
C ALA A 31 7.46 9.42 3.03
N ILE A 32 6.58 8.87 2.19
CA ILE A 32 6.45 9.28 0.78
C ILE A 32 5.45 10.43 0.58
N VAL A 33 4.30 10.41 1.26
CA VAL A 33 3.22 11.37 1.03
C VAL A 33 3.36 12.59 1.95
N TYR A 34 3.86 12.37 3.17
CA TYR A 34 3.88 13.39 4.22
C TYR A 34 5.30 13.77 4.67
N ASN A 35 6.29 13.64 3.79
CA ASN A 35 7.68 14.01 4.05
C ASN A 35 8.23 13.45 5.38
N ASN A 36 7.87 12.20 5.69
CA ASN A 36 8.25 11.49 6.92
C ASN A 36 7.67 12.09 8.22
N GLN A 37 6.66 12.95 8.12
CA GLN A 37 5.87 13.38 9.28
C GLN A 37 4.86 12.29 9.68
N ASN A 38 4.64 12.11 10.97
CA ASN A 38 3.75 11.09 11.50
C ASN A 38 2.27 11.53 11.42
N VAL A 39 1.74 11.68 10.20
CA VAL A 39 0.39 12.20 9.93
C VAL A 39 -0.66 11.08 9.95
N ILE A 40 -0.42 9.97 9.25
CA ILE A 40 -1.32 8.81 9.26
C ILE A 40 -1.18 8.09 10.61
N GLN A 41 -2.28 7.99 11.36
CA GLN A 41 -2.33 7.32 12.67
C GLN A 41 -2.79 5.86 12.57
N SER A 42 -3.70 5.57 11.65
CA SER A 42 -4.17 4.22 11.40
C SER A 42 -4.66 4.06 9.97
N LEU A 43 -4.72 2.81 9.51
CA LEU A 43 -5.32 2.49 8.22
C LEU A 43 -6.01 1.13 8.20
N GLU A 44 -6.91 1.00 7.24
CA GLU A 44 -7.56 -0.23 6.83
C GLU A 44 -7.26 -0.50 5.35
N ILE A 45 -6.89 -1.75 5.03
CA ILE A 45 -6.71 -2.16 3.64
C ILE A 45 -8.08 -2.57 3.11
N ILE A 46 -8.57 -1.86 2.10
CA ILE A 46 -9.91 -2.05 1.55
C ILE A 46 -9.97 -3.35 0.73
N ASN A 47 -8.88 -3.66 0.02
CA ASN A 47 -8.74 -4.86 -0.81
C ASN A 47 -7.49 -5.66 -0.35
N PRO A 48 -7.57 -6.43 0.76
CA PRO A 48 -6.41 -7.18 1.24
C PRO A 48 -5.97 -8.22 0.20
N TYR A 49 -4.66 -8.30 -0.03
CA TYR A 49 -4.10 -9.25 -1.00
C TYR A 49 -4.31 -10.69 -0.54
N ASN A 50 -4.97 -11.50 -1.37
CA ASN A 50 -5.24 -12.90 -1.07
C ASN A 50 -4.62 -13.81 -2.15
N PRO A 51 -3.48 -14.48 -1.88
CA PRO A 51 -2.69 -15.19 -2.90
C PRO A 51 -3.39 -16.40 -3.54
N GLY A 52 -4.53 -16.85 -3.01
CA GLY A 52 -5.33 -17.96 -3.53
C GLY A 52 -6.45 -17.57 -4.50
N VAL A 53 -6.69 -16.27 -4.74
CA VAL A 53 -7.73 -15.79 -5.65
C VAL A 53 -7.06 -15.38 -6.96
N THR A 54 -7.48 -15.96 -8.09
CA THR A 54 -7.04 -15.54 -9.43
C THR A 54 -7.46 -14.09 -9.64
N ASN A 55 -6.51 -13.18 -9.50
CA ASN A 55 -6.77 -11.75 -9.62
C ASN A 55 -7.14 -11.42 -11.07
N THR A 56 -8.41 -11.10 -11.29
CA THR A 56 -8.83 -10.18 -12.34
C THR A 56 -7.91 -8.96 -12.26
N ILE A 57 -7.32 -8.59 -13.40
CA ILE A 57 -6.38 -7.49 -13.54
C ILE A 57 -7.07 -6.21 -13.04
N LYS A 58 -6.75 -5.79 -11.81
CA LYS A 58 -7.02 -4.44 -11.33
C LYS A 58 -5.72 -3.66 -11.48
N ASP A 59 -5.82 -2.46 -12.04
CA ASP A 59 -4.67 -1.56 -12.25
C ASP A 59 -4.15 -0.95 -10.94
N THR A 60 -4.89 -1.10 -9.83
CA THR A 60 -4.47 -0.63 -8.49
C THR A 60 -3.82 -1.75 -7.67
N TYR A 61 -2.69 -1.43 -7.05
CA TYR A 61 -1.87 -2.37 -6.27
C TYR A 61 -2.39 -2.51 -4.84
N LEU A 62 -2.89 -1.40 -4.27
CA LEU A 62 -3.37 -1.33 -2.91
C LEU A 62 -4.24 -0.09 -2.71
N ASP A 63 -5.42 -0.30 -2.13
CA ASP A 63 -6.31 0.77 -1.71
C ASP A 63 -6.41 0.76 -0.18
N VAL A 64 -6.17 1.90 0.45
CA VAL A 64 -6.28 2.04 1.91
C VAL A 64 -7.16 3.21 2.33
N LYS A 65 -7.90 2.99 3.41
CA LYS A 65 -8.60 4.04 4.14
C LYS A 65 -7.75 4.43 5.35
N ALA A 66 -7.27 5.67 5.38
CA ALA A 66 -6.38 6.17 6.42
C ALA A 66 -7.07 7.20 7.30
N VAL A 67 -6.81 7.15 8.61
CA VAL A 67 -7.21 8.17 9.58
C VAL A 67 -5.98 9.02 9.93
N LEU A 68 -6.10 10.33 9.75
CA LEU A 68 -5.03 11.29 9.98
C LEU A 68 -5.03 11.79 11.44
N ASP A 69 -3.97 12.50 11.83
CA ASP A 69 -3.77 13.09 13.15
C ASP A 69 -4.85 14.09 13.58
N ASN A 70 -5.44 14.80 12.61
CA ASN A 70 -6.56 15.72 12.81
C ASN A 70 -7.93 15.02 12.85
N GLY A 71 -7.98 13.68 12.81
CA GLY A 71 -9.19 12.87 12.83
C GLY A 71 -9.91 12.76 11.49
N SER A 72 -9.45 13.42 10.43
CA SER A 72 -10.01 13.27 9.09
C SER A 72 -9.66 11.91 8.48
N THR A 73 -10.49 11.46 7.54
CA THR A 73 -10.29 10.20 6.82
C THR A 73 -10.04 10.47 5.34
N VAL A 74 -9.04 9.80 4.77
CA VAL A 74 -8.70 9.88 3.34
C VAL A 74 -8.60 8.48 2.73
N ILE A 75 -8.83 8.40 1.42
CA ILE A 75 -8.55 7.21 0.62
C ILE A 75 -7.21 7.43 -0.09
N ILE A 76 -6.30 6.46 0.02
CA ILE A 76 -5.02 6.47 -0.68
C ILE A 76 -5.00 5.25 -1.61
N GLU A 77 -4.80 5.50 -2.90
CA GLU A 77 -4.69 4.48 -3.93
C GLU A 77 -3.26 4.44 -4.47
N MET A 78 -2.66 3.26 -4.53
CA MET A 78 -1.35 3.05 -5.14
C MET A 78 -1.49 2.36 -6.50
N GLN A 79 -0.88 2.98 -7.50
CA GLN A 79 -0.97 2.57 -8.91
C GLN A 79 0.45 2.50 -9.50
N VAL A 80 0.66 1.63 -10.50
CA VAL A 80 1.88 1.69 -11.32
C VAL A 80 1.60 2.58 -12.51
N LEU A 81 2.51 3.52 -12.73
CA LEU A 81 2.54 4.29 -13.97
C LEU A 81 3.04 3.37 -15.08
N ASN A 82 2.11 2.89 -15.92
CA ASN A 82 2.49 2.34 -17.22
C ASN A 82 2.82 3.53 -18.12
N VAL A 83 4.10 3.84 -18.26
CA VAL A 83 4.56 4.78 -19.28
C VAL A 83 4.53 4.00 -20.59
N GLU A 84 3.54 4.27 -21.44
CA GLU A 84 3.61 3.86 -22.84
C GLU A 84 4.68 4.72 -23.51
N ASP A 85 5.67 4.06 -24.13
CA ASP A 85 6.72 4.71 -24.95
C ASP A 85 6.15 5.20 -26.29
#